data_AF-A0A2P4SHE0-F1
#
_entry.id   AF-A0A2P4SHE0-F1
#
_cell.length_a   1.000
_cell.length_b   1.000
_cell.length_c   1.000
_cell.angle_alpha   90.00
_cell.angle_beta   90.00
_cell.angle_gamma   90.00
#
_symmetry.space_group_name_H-M   'P 1'
#
loop_
_entity.id
_entity.type
_entity.pdbx_description
1 polymer ?
#
loop_
_entity_poly.entity_id
_entity_poly.type
_entity_poly.pdbx_seq_one_letter_code
_entity_poly.pdbx_strand_id
1 'polypeptide(L)'
;MELHILEHRVRVLSLARRGLWLYTHPLLKLLFLPQRCRCKFFSLTETPEDYTIMLDEEGFKELPPSEFMQVADSTWLVLSVVSNGCVPSGCQATGVTKIARSVIAPLAEHHVSVLMLSTYQTDFVLVSSVGTAPCGPGAVWEVWGPHWALGTATVTPRRCQVRERDLPVVIHTLAGEFDIYREENGESIPVPCDDASNGFLKPKSGEWHRDVPEATSSPGGTVRKGRSVADIPALRGPLRFWHPAVPQGTLLAPVATWWHCGAVPKGTGDSWWLCPAAPSPTLHPVQSPQNRFCILTVAPDTLPAIATMLIDVLFYSHSPPKEPGAGDLDSITFFSFSLIEGYISIVMDAETQKQFPSDLLLTSSSGELWRMVRIGGQPLGFDECGIVAQIAEPLAAVDISAYYISTFNFDHALVPEEGITEVIELLQKRQEGDR
;
A
#
# COMPACT_ATOMS: atom_id res chain seq x y z
N MET A 1 4.89 20.45 -14.92
CA MET A 1 4.20 20.38 -13.61
C MET A 1 5.26 20.15 -12.56
N GLU A 2 5.00 20.45 -11.29
CA GLU A 2 6.00 20.23 -10.23
C GLU A 2 5.61 19.05 -9.36
N LEU A 3 6.59 18.22 -9.02
CA LEU A 3 6.46 17.13 -8.06
C LEU A 3 7.34 17.43 -6.86
N HIS A 4 6.75 17.49 -5.67
CA HIS A 4 7.45 17.75 -4.42
C HIS A 4 7.52 16.46 -3.59
N ILE A 5 8.73 16.01 -3.29
CA ILE A 5 9.02 14.94 -2.33
C ILE A 5 9.12 15.62 -0.96
N LEU A 6 8.12 15.43 -0.11
CA LEU A 6 8.05 16.08 1.20
C LEU A 6 9.02 15.43 2.19
N GLU A 7 9.41 16.15 3.23
CA GLU A 7 10.32 15.66 4.30
C GLU A 7 9.72 14.58 5.21
N HIS A 8 8.48 14.18 4.98
CA HIS A 8 7.77 13.26 5.85
C HIS A 8 8.16 11.81 5.59
N ARG A 9 8.62 11.13 6.64
CA ARG A 9 8.84 9.68 6.66
C ARG A 9 7.71 9.03 7.43
N VAL A 10 6.77 8.42 6.72
CA VAL A 10 5.48 7.98 7.24
C VAL A 10 5.49 6.48 7.55
N ARG A 11 4.89 6.11 8.68
CA ARG A 11 4.55 4.75 9.06
C ARG A 11 3.05 4.56 8.90
N VAL A 12 2.66 3.39 8.40
CA VAL A 12 1.25 3.01 8.21
C VAL A 12 0.91 1.89 9.18
N LEU A 13 -0.19 2.06 9.91
CA LEU A 13 -0.59 1.18 11.00
C LEU A 13 -2.08 0.90 10.97
N SER A 14 -2.46 -0.21 11.58
CA SER A 14 -3.84 -0.55 11.90
C SER A 14 -3.96 -0.81 13.40
N LEU A 15 -4.91 -0.14 14.04
CA LEU A 15 -5.32 -0.42 15.41
C LEU A 15 -6.64 -1.17 15.41
N ALA A 16 -6.63 -2.37 15.99
CA ALA A 16 -7.86 -3.14 16.19
C ALA A 16 -8.80 -2.37 17.12
N ARG A 17 -10.07 -2.25 16.72
CA ARG A 17 -11.12 -1.53 17.47
C ARG A 17 -11.20 -1.90 18.95
N ARG A 18 -11.07 -3.20 19.28
CA ARG A 18 -11.04 -3.73 20.66
C ARG A 18 -9.90 -3.20 21.54
N GLY A 19 -8.84 -2.70 20.92
CA GLY A 19 -7.66 -2.14 21.60
C GLY A 19 -7.62 -0.62 21.60
N LEU A 20 -8.58 0.08 20.99
CA LEU A 20 -8.56 1.53 20.81
C LEU A 20 -8.37 2.30 22.13
N TRP A 21 -8.97 1.81 23.22
CA TRP A 21 -8.86 2.39 24.56
C TRP A 21 -7.42 2.54 25.05
N LEU A 22 -6.50 1.65 24.63
CA LEU A 22 -5.09 1.72 24.99
C LEU A 22 -4.40 2.91 24.31
N TYR A 23 -4.91 3.33 23.16
CA TYR A 23 -4.35 4.39 22.31
C TYR A 23 -5.08 5.72 22.47
N THR A 24 -6.15 5.81 23.26
CA THR A 24 -6.89 7.06 23.46
C THR A 24 -5.95 8.20 23.91
N HIS A 25 -5.09 7.97 24.90
CA HIS A 25 -4.17 9.00 25.36
C HIS A 25 -3.23 9.55 24.26
N PRO A 26 -2.43 8.72 23.56
CA PRO A 26 -1.57 9.23 22.50
C PRO A 26 -2.35 9.79 21.30
N LEU A 27 -3.51 9.21 20.94
CA LEU A 27 -4.33 9.74 19.84
C LEU A 27 -4.92 11.11 20.16
N LEU A 28 -5.41 11.35 21.38
CA LEU A 28 -5.87 12.67 21.79
C LEU A 28 -4.73 13.70 21.78
N LYS A 29 -3.51 13.28 22.12
CA LYS A 29 -2.32 14.11 22.04
C LYS A 29 -2.02 14.54 20.61
N LEU A 30 -2.07 13.59 19.66
CA LEU A 30 -1.83 13.83 18.24
C LEU A 30 -2.95 14.66 17.59
N LEU A 31 -4.21 14.42 17.98
CA LEU A 31 -5.38 15.14 17.45
C LEU A 31 -5.45 16.60 17.91
N PHE A 32 -5.26 16.86 19.21
CA PHE A 32 -5.64 18.15 19.82
C PHE A 32 -4.50 18.92 20.45
N LEU A 33 -3.32 18.31 20.63
CA LEU A 33 -2.20 18.91 21.36
C LEU A 33 -0.94 19.00 20.48
N PRO A 34 -0.97 19.76 19.36
CA PRO A 34 0.17 19.89 18.44
C PRO A 34 1.42 20.47 19.12
N GLN A 35 1.27 21.22 20.23
CA GLN A 35 2.39 21.74 21.02
C GLN A 35 3.08 20.67 21.89
N ARG A 36 2.51 19.47 22.01
CA ARG A 36 3.00 18.39 22.88
C ARG A 36 3.66 17.24 22.10
N CYS A 37 3.62 17.29 20.77
CA CYS A 37 4.27 16.33 19.89
C CYS A 37 4.97 17.10 18.75
N ARG A 38 5.96 16.47 18.10
CA ARG A 38 6.64 17.03 16.92
C ARG A 38 6.07 16.49 15.60
N CYS A 39 4.97 15.76 15.69
CA CYS A 39 4.28 15.19 14.56
C CYS A 39 3.76 16.32 13.65
N LYS A 40 4.13 16.26 12.37
CA LYS A 40 3.68 17.16 11.31
C LYS A 40 2.82 16.43 10.28
N PHE A 41 2.87 15.11 10.23
CA PHE A 41 2.02 14.29 9.37
C PHE A 41 1.22 13.32 10.22
N PHE A 42 -0.09 13.53 10.35
CA PHE A 42 -0.99 12.64 11.08
C PHE A 42 -2.30 12.46 10.32
N SER A 43 -2.70 11.22 10.09
CA SER A 43 -3.99 10.83 9.54
C SER A 43 -4.53 9.63 10.30
N LEU A 44 -5.80 9.69 10.67
CA LEU A 44 -6.56 8.67 11.38
C LEU A 44 -7.85 8.41 10.60
N THR A 45 -8.00 7.19 10.08
CA THR A 45 -9.19 6.77 9.35
C THR A 45 -9.83 5.59 10.06
N GLU A 46 -11.04 5.80 10.59
CA GLU A 46 -11.91 4.75 11.11
C GLU A 46 -12.60 4.03 9.95
N THR A 47 -12.54 2.70 9.98
CA THR A 47 -13.27 1.77 9.10
C THR A 47 -14.05 0.76 9.95
N PRO A 48 -14.97 -0.04 9.40
CA PRO A 48 -15.64 -1.08 10.18
C PRO A 48 -14.66 -2.07 10.84
N GLU A 49 -13.52 -2.32 10.19
CA GLU A 49 -12.55 -3.32 10.60
C GLU A 49 -11.57 -2.79 11.64
N ASP A 50 -11.07 -1.57 11.46
CA ASP A 50 -9.98 -1.01 12.24
C ASP A 50 -9.91 0.52 12.22
N TYR A 51 -8.91 1.06 12.94
CA TYR A 51 -8.46 2.43 12.79
C TYR A 51 -7.12 2.42 12.09
N THR A 52 -7.10 2.85 10.82
CA THR A 52 -5.85 3.02 10.09
C THR A 52 -5.21 4.34 10.46
N ILE A 53 -3.90 4.33 10.72
CA ILE A 53 -3.12 5.52 11.05
C ILE A 53 -1.97 5.64 10.06
N MET A 54 -1.83 6.81 9.45
CA MET A 54 -0.65 7.21 8.70
C MET A 54 -0.01 8.38 9.44
N LEU A 55 1.19 8.19 9.98
CA LEU A 55 1.87 9.25 10.74
C LEU A 55 3.38 9.24 10.56
N ASP A 56 4.02 10.38 10.76
CA ASP A 56 5.49 10.48 10.68
C ASP A 56 6.22 9.73 11.81
N GLU A 57 7.54 9.59 11.67
CA GLU A 57 8.40 8.94 12.67
C GLU A 57 8.32 9.59 14.06
N GLU A 58 8.01 10.89 14.19
CA GLU A 58 7.88 11.55 15.49
C GLU A 58 6.55 11.20 16.15
N GLY A 59 5.44 11.18 15.40
CA GLY A 59 4.15 10.72 15.87
C GLY A 59 4.15 9.24 16.25
N PHE A 60 4.84 8.41 15.46
CA PHE A 60 4.93 6.96 15.72
C PHE A 60 5.56 6.64 17.08
N LYS A 61 6.50 7.47 17.58
CA LYS A 61 7.12 7.30 18.91
C LYS A 61 6.15 7.45 20.08
N GLU A 62 5.01 8.11 19.87
CA GLU A 62 3.98 8.29 20.90
C GLU A 62 3.10 7.04 21.07
N LEU A 63 3.10 6.11 20.11
CA LEU A 63 2.26 4.91 20.11
C LEU A 63 2.99 3.73 20.78
N PRO A 64 2.47 3.19 21.91
CA PRO A 64 3.08 2.03 22.55
C PRO A 64 2.82 0.75 21.73
N PRO A 65 3.79 -0.16 21.60
CA PRO A 65 3.55 -1.45 20.94
C PRO A 65 2.58 -2.31 21.74
N SER A 66 1.66 -3.00 21.05
CA SER A 66 0.72 -3.94 21.66
C SER A 66 0.25 -5.00 20.64
N GLU A 67 -0.43 -6.04 21.12
CA GLU A 67 -1.10 -7.03 20.26
C GLU A 67 -2.23 -6.48 19.38
N PHE A 68 -2.74 -5.28 19.69
CA PHE A 68 -3.81 -4.63 18.93
C PHE A 68 -3.31 -3.77 17.77
N MET A 69 -1.99 -3.60 17.63
CA MET A 69 -1.39 -2.74 16.61
C MET A 69 -0.65 -3.57 15.59
N GLN A 70 -1.01 -3.38 14.32
CA GLN A 70 -0.29 -3.89 13.17
C GLN A 70 0.43 -2.72 12.51
N VAL A 71 1.66 -2.95 12.04
CA VAL A 71 2.51 -1.93 11.43
C VAL A 71 2.96 -2.46 10.09
N ALA A 72 2.82 -1.65 9.03
CA ALA A 72 3.43 -1.97 7.75
C ALA A 72 4.95 -1.99 7.87
N ASP A 73 5.59 -2.96 7.21
CA ASP A 73 7.04 -3.16 7.27
C ASP A 73 7.82 -1.97 6.70
N SER A 74 7.26 -1.35 5.66
CA SER A 74 7.86 -0.23 4.95
C SER A 74 7.67 1.10 5.69
N THR A 75 8.67 1.97 5.53
CA THR A 75 8.49 3.41 5.74
C THR A 75 8.15 4.04 4.40
N TRP A 76 7.26 5.02 4.38
CA TRP A 76 6.71 5.59 3.16
C TRP A 76 7.15 7.05 3.02
N LEU A 77 7.56 7.45 1.81
CA LEU A 77 7.79 8.85 1.45
C LEU A 77 6.51 9.43 0.90
N VAL A 78 6.31 10.74 1.11
CA VAL A 78 5.11 11.45 0.66
C VAL A 78 5.47 12.29 -0.56
N LEU A 79 4.73 12.09 -1.65
CA LEU A 79 4.80 12.91 -2.85
C LEU A 79 3.56 13.80 -2.92
N SER A 80 3.77 15.05 -3.30
CA SER A 80 2.73 16.03 -3.56
C SER A 80 2.88 16.58 -4.99
N VAL A 81 1.81 16.58 -5.75
CA VAL A 81 1.81 17.09 -7.14
C VAL A 81 1.21 18.48 -7.15
N VAL A 82 2.02 19.48 -7.52
CA VAL A 82 1.57 20.86 -7.64
C VAL A 82 1.37 21.19 -9.11
N SER A 83 0.11 21.35 -9.50
CA SER A 83 -0.25 21.83 -10.84
C SER A 83 -0.17 23.34 -10.90
N ASN A 84 0.92 23.89 -11.44
CA ASN A 84 1.09 25.33 -11.72
C ASN A 84 0.16 25.77 -12.86
N GLY A 85 -1.15 25.89 -12.60
CA GLY A 85 -2.13 26.70 -13.35
C GLY A 85 -2.34 26.46 -14.85
N CYS A 86 -1.54 25.64 -15.52
CA CYS A 86 -1.69 25.33 -16.93
C CYS A 86 -2.58 24.10 -17.04
N VAL A 87 -3.89 24.31 -16.86
CA VAL A 87 -4.91 23.31 -17.15
C VAL A 87 -4.74 22.93 -18.62
N PRO A 88 -4.41 21.67 -18.97
CA PRO A 88 -4.54 21.23 -20.34
C PRO A 88 -6.02 21.38 -20.67
N SER A 89 -6.37 22.20 -21.67
CA SER A 89 -7.76 22.38 -22.10
C SER A 89 -8.41 21.03 -22.38
N GLY A 90 -9.22 20.53 -21.44
CA GLY A 90 -9.89 19.23 -21.58
C GLY A 90 -10.42 18.60 -20.30
N CYS A 91 -9.67 18.61 -19.19
CA CYS A 91 -10.08 17.93 -17.94
C CYS A 91 -10.42 18.91 -16.82
N GLN A 92 -11.68 18.89 -16.35
CA GLN A 92 -12.15 19.62 -15.17
C GLN A 92 -12.12 18.77 -13.89
N ALA A 93 -11.90 17.45 -14.01
CA ALA A 93 -11.85 16.54 -12.87
C ALA A 93 -10.85 16.99 -11.80
N THR A 94 -11.17 16.81 -10.52
CA THR A 94 -10.35 17.08 -9.34
C THR A 94 -9.90 15.80 -8.65
N GLY A 95 -8.92 15.92 -7.74
CA GLY A 95 -8.42 14.80 -6.96
C GLY A 95 -7.45 13.90 -7.74
N VAL A 96 -7.43 12.61 -7.36
CA VAL A 96 -6.54 11.58 -7.94
C VAL A 96 -6.70 11.44 -9.46
N THR A 97 -7.88 11.75 -9.99
CA THR A 97 -8.18 11.69 -11.42
C THR A 97 -7.25 12.59 -12.24
N LYS A 98 -6.83 13.75 -11.70
CA LYS A 98 -5.90 14.67 -12.38
C LYS A 98 -4.53 14.06 -12.61
N ILE A 99 -4.07 13.26 -11.65
CA ILE A 99 -2.72 12.67 -11.63
C ILE A 99 -2.72 11.22 -12.11
N ALA A 100 -3.87 10.69 -12.52
CA ALA A 100 -4.03 9.30 -12.92
C ALA A 100 -3.09 8.92 -14.07
N ARG A 101 -3.02 9.75 -15.12
CA ARG A 101 -2.19 9.47 -16.31
C ARG A 101 -0.71 9.81 -16.12
N SER A 102 -0.41 10.85 -15.34
CA SER A 102 0.94 11.40 -15.23
C SER A 102 1.75 10.83 -14.06
N VAL A 103 1.08 10.32 -13.02
CA VAL A 103 1.74 9.77 -11.83
C VAL A 103 1.30 8.34 -11.55
N ILE A 104 -0.01 8.09 -11.41
CA ILE A 104 -0.50 6.79 -10.94
C ILE A 104 -0.21 5.66 -11.94
N ALA A 105 -0.54 5.85 -13.22
CA ALA A 105 -0.31 4.85 -14.26
C ALA A 105 1.19 4.56 -14.49
N PRO A 106 2.07 5.57 -14.66
CA PRO A 106 3.51 5.31 -14.81
C PRO A 106 4.13 4.58 -13.61
N LEU A 107 3.72 4.91 -12.38
CA LEU A 107 4.20 4.19 -11.19
C LEU A 107 3.75 2.74 -11.17
N ALA A 108 2.50 2.46 -11.55
CA ALA A 108 1.98 1.10 -11.65
C ALA A 108 2.72 0.28 -12.73
N GLU A 109 2.99 0.87 -13.90
CA GLU A 109 3.74 0.23 -15.00
C GLU A 109 5.17 -0.14 -14.59
N HIS A 110 5.78 0.64 -13.70
CA HIS A 110 7.13 0.39 -13.17
C HIS A 110 7.13 -0.43 -11.87
N HIS A 111 5.99 -1.06 -11.52
CA HIS A 111 5.83 -1.89 -10.33
C HIS A 111 6.18 -1.17 -9.01
N VAL A 112 5.82 0.11 -8.92
CA VAL A 112 5.89 0.87 -7.68
C VAL A 112 4.53 0.81 -6.99
N SER A 113 4.51 0.21 -5.79
CA SER A 113 3.31 0.19 -4.95
C SER A 113 3.10 1.57 -4.30
N VAL A 114 1.84 2.00 -4.26
CA VAL A 114 1.45 3.32 -3.76
C VAL A 114 0.29 3.20 -2.78
N LEU A 115 0.29 4.09 -1.78
CA LEU A 115 -0.90 4.36 -0.96
C LEU A 115 -1.36 5.79 -1.22
N MET A 116 -2.66 5.99 -1.29
CA MET A 116 -3.25 7.31 -1.55
C MET A 116 -3.82 7.90 -0.28
N LEU A 117 -3.58 9.19 -0.07
CA LEU A 117 -4.26 9.97 0.96
C LEU A 117 -4.71 11.30 0.37
N SER A 118 -5.92 11.32 -0.19
CA SER A 118 -6.59 12.55 -0.57
C SER A 118 -7.15 13.27 0.65
N THR A 119 -6.83 14.55 0.75
CA THR A 119 -7.33 15.46 1.79
C THR A 119 -8.16 16.58 1.16
N TYR A 120 -8.77 17.43 1.98
CA TYR A 120 -9.45 18.63 1.49
C TYR A 120 -8.50 19.56 0.71
N GLN A 121 -7.21 19.60 1.09
CA GLN A 121 -6.24 20.53 0.51
C GLN A 121 -5.56 19.97 -0.73
N THR A 122 -5.12 18.72 -0.69
CA THR A 122 -4.32 18.09 -1.74
C THR A 122 -4.38 16.56 -1.71
N ASP A 123 -3.90 15.94 -2.78
CA ASP A 123 -3.71 14.50 -2.90
C ASP A 123 -2.26 14.13 -2.60
N PHE A 124 -2.05 13.31 -1.57
CA PHE A 124 -0.74 12.75 -1.25
C PHE A 124 -0.61 11.34 -1.85
N VAL A 125 0.53 11.09 -2.52
CA VAL A 125 0.90 9.77 -3.01
C VAL A 125 2.05 9.26 -2.16
N LEU A 126 1.83 8.17 -1.42
CA LEU A 126 2.83 7.56 -0.57
C LEU A 126 3.53 6.43 -1.32
N VAL A 127 4.87 6.46 -1.35
CA VAL A 127 5.71 5.43 -2.01
C VAL A 127 6.64 4.77 -1.01
N SER A 128 6.85 3.46 -1.15
CA SER A 128 7.70 2.71 -0.22
C SER A 128 9.18 3.13 -0.32
N SER A 129 9.79 3.37 0.83
CA SER A 129 11.17 3.87 0.96
C SER A 129 12.16 2.82 1.46
N VAL A 130 11.73 1.58 1.72
CA VAL A 130 12.62 0.56 2.32
C VAL A 130 12.67 -0.70 1.48
N GLY A 131 13.86 -0.97 0.95
CA GLY A 131 14.30 -2.33 0.65
C GLY A 131 14.61 -3.03 1.96
N THR A 132 13.94 -4.14 2.24
CA THR A 132 14.42 -5.11 3.22
C THR A 132 15.80 -5.58 2.77
N ALA A 133 16.86 -5.13 3.46
CA ALA A 133 17.99 -6.02 3.61
C ALA A 133 17.41 -7.27 4.31
N PRO A 134 17.59 -8.49 3.79
CA PRO A 134 17.21 -9.67 4.54
C PRO A 134 17.95 -9.60 5.87
N CYS A 135 17.20 -9.50 6.96
CA CYS A 135 17.73 -9.83 8.27
C CYS A 135 18.29 -11.24 8.15
N GLY A 136 19.61 -11.35 7.98
CA GLY A 136 20.29 -12.62 8.00
C GLY A 136 19.94 -13.33 9.32
N PRO A 137 19.79 -14.67 9.33
CA PRO A 137 19.50 -15.40 10.55
C PRO A 137 20.66 -15.20 11.52
N GLY A 138 20.46 -14.36 12.55
CA GLY A 138 21.53 -14.03 13.49
C GLY A 138 21.26 -12.93 14.52
N ALA A 139 20.08 -12.32 14.57
CA ALA A 139 19.73 -11.41 15.67
C ALA A 139 19.30 -12.25 16.90
N VAL A 140 20.29 -12.73 17.65
CA VAL A 140 20.08 -13.26 19.00
C VAL A 140 19.76 -12.08 19.91
N TRP A 141 18.58 -12.07 20.50
CA TRP A 141 18.24 -11.18 21.61
C TRP A 141 19.02 -11.66 22.84
N GLU A 142 20.13 -10.99 23.17
CA GLU A 142 20.80 -11.23 24.44
C GLU A 142 20.01 -10.60 25.57
N VAL A 143 19.54 -11.48 26.46
CA VAL A 143 18.94 -11.20 27.75
C VAL A 143 19.99 -10.56 28.66
N TRP A 144 19.63 -9.42 29.25
CA TRP A 144 20.49 -8.72 30.21
C TRP A 144 20.71 -9.55 31.49
N GLY A 145 21.98 -9.78 31.83
CA GLY A 145 22.45 -10.29 33.13
C GLY A 145 23.85 -9.69 33.45
N PRO A 146 24.21 -9.49 34.74
CA PRO A 146 25.07 -8.37 35.11
C PRO A 146 26.59 -8.66 35.19
N HIS A 147 27.34 -7.64 34.74
CA HIS A 147 28.49 -7.02 35.42
C HIS A 147 29.76 -7.85 35.67
N TRP A 148 30.61 -8.02 34.65
CA TRP A 148 32.05 -7.67 34.69
C TRP A 148 32.76 -8.14 33.40
N ALA A 149 33.25 -7.22 32.57
CA ALA A 149 34.46 -7.38 31.73
C ALA A 149 34.63 -6.16 30.83
N LEU A 150 35.76 -5.46 31.01
CA LEU A 150 36.24 -4.38 30.16
C LEU A 150 36.49 -4.88 28.72
N GLY A 151 36.06 -4.08 27.75
CA GLY A 151 36.45 -4.21 26.35
C GLY A 151 35.80 -3.13 25.50
N THR A 152 36.29 -1.88 25.59
CA THR A 152 35.84 -0.78 24.74
C THR A 152 36.29 -1.02 23.29
N ALA A 153 35.39 -1.57 22.48
CA ALA A 153 35.43 -1.45 21.04
C ALA A 153 34.50 -0.31 20.61
N THR A 154 35.07 0.88 20.36
CA THR A 154 34.35 1.97 19.71
C THR A 154 34.09 1.60 18.26
N VAL A 155 32.92 1.03 17.99
CA VAL A 155 32.37 0.93 16.63
C VAL A 155 31.83 2.32 16.28
N THR A 156 32.54 3.05 15.44
CA THR A 156 31.97 4.22 14.76
C THR A 156 30.78 3.75 13.91
N PRO A 157 29.57 4.30 14.06
CA PRO A 157 28.47 3.94 13.20
C PRO A 157 28.79 4.48 11.81
N ARG A 158 29.13 3.60 10.87
CA ARG A 158 28.99 3.93 9.46
C ARG A 158 27.50 4.15 9.25
N ARG A 159 27.13 5.39 8.98
CA ARG A 159 25.78 5.82 8.59
C ARG A 159 25.42 5.04 7.33
N CYS A 160 24.79 3.89 7.48
CA CYS A 160 24.22 3.17 6.35
C CYS A 160 23.09 4.05 5.82
N GLN A 161 23.36 4.76 4.72
CA GLN A 161 22.29 5.37 3.92
C GLN A 161 21.36 4.22 3.52
N VAL A 162 20.17 4.19 4.13
CA VAL A 162 19.07 3.35 3.67
C VAL A 162 18.78 3.84 2.25
N ARG A 163 19.17 3.05 1.24
CA ARG A 163 18.82 3.37 -0.14
C ARG A 163 17.32 3.15 -0.27
N GLU A 164 16.61 4.24 -0.56
CA GLU A 164 15.20 4.22 -0.89
C GLU A 164 15.04 3.34 -2.14
N ARG A 165 14.34 2.20 -2.03
CA ARG A 165 14.31 1.19 -3.10
C ARG A 165 13.58 1.72 -4.33
N ASP A 166 12.41 2.30 -4.11
CA ASP A 166 11.52 2.70 -5.19
C ASP A 166 11.71 4.17 -5.57
N LEU A 167 12.31 5.01 -4.70
CA LEU A 167 12.48 6.43 -5.01
C LEU A 167 13.33 6.70 -6.28
N PRO A 168 14.45 6.00 -6.55
CA PRO A 168 15.17 6.16 -7.81
C PRO A 168 14.31 5.80 -9.02
N VAL A 169 13.43 4.80 -8.89
CA VAL A 169 12.47 4.41 -9.94
C VAL A 169 11.43 5.52 -10.12
N VAL A 170 10.84 6.02 -9.03
CA VAL A 170 9.89 7.15 -9.04
C VAL A 170 10.50 8.38 -9.72
N ILE A 171 11.71 8.78 -9.32
CA ILE A 171 12.41 9.92 -9.92
C ILE A 171 12.65 9.68 -11.40
N HIS A 172 13.15 8.50 -11.78
CA HIS A 172 13.41 8.17 -13.18
C HIS A 172 12.12 8.17 -14.04
N THR A 173 11.05 7.57 -13.52
CA THR A 173 9.75 7.45 -14.20
C THR A 173 9.08 8.82 -14.38
N LEU A 174 9.15 9.70 -13.38
CA LEU A 174 8.41 10.97 -13.37
C LEU A 174 9.23 12.17 -13.88
N ALA A 175 10.56 12.07 -13.95
CA ALA A 175 11.44 13.15 -14.42
C ALA A 175 11.20 13.56 -15.88
N GLY A 176 10.54 12.72 -16.69
CA GLY A 176 10.18 13.07 -18.06
C GLY A 176 9.03 14.09 -18.15
N GLU A 177 8.17 14.17 -17.13
CA GLU A 177 6.96 15.00 -17.12
C GLU A 177 6.96 16.09 -16.03
N PHE A 178 7.75 15.91 -14.98
CA PHE A 178 7.78 16.77 -13.80
C PHE A 178 9.16 17.34 -13.51
N ASP A 179 9.18 18.61 -13.12
CA ASP A 179 10.31 19.18 -12.39
C ASP A 179 10.21 18.68 -10.94
N ILE A 180 11.18 17.87 -10.52
CA ILE A 180 11.16 17.19 -9.21
C ILE A 180 11.94 18.03 -8.20
N TYR A 181 11.27 18.35 -7.09
CA TYR A 181 11.84 19.02 -5.93
C TYR A 181 11.78 18.10 -4.72
N ARG A 182 12.79 18.17 -3.87
CA ARG A 182 12.83 17.55 -2.55
C ARG A 182 12.81 18.66 -1.52
N GLU A 183 11.88 18.60 -0.58
CA GLU A 183 11.91 19.51 0.55
C GLU A 183 13.05 19.11 1.49
N GLU A 184 13.85 20.08 1.90
CA GLU A 184 14.85 19.94 2.95
C GLU A 184 14.81 21.17 3.88
N ASN A 185 14.56 20.96 5.16
CA ASN A 185 14.28 21.98 6.18
C ASN A 185 13.17 22.97 5.78
N GLY A 186 12.16 22.51 5.05
CA GLY A 186 11.09 23.35 4.50
C GLY A 186 11.47 24.21 3.28
N GLU A 187 12.65 24.00 2.68
CA GLU A 187 13.03 24.61 1.40
C GLU A 187 12.95 23.58 0.26
N SER A 188 12.36 23.94 -0.87
CA SER A 188 12.27 23.07 -2.05
C SER A 188 13.58 23.10 -2.85
N ILE A 189 14.31 21.98 -2.84
CA ILE A 189 15.59 21.81 -3.54
C ILE A 189 15.37 20.98 -4.81
N PRO A 190 15.80 21.45 -6.00
CA PRO A 190 15.65 20.68 -7.23
C PRO A 190 16.48 19.39 -7.18
N VAL A 191 15.88 18.27 -7.58
CA VAL A 191 16.54 16.96 -7.64
C VAL A 191 17.17 16.80 -9.04
N PRO A 192 18.50 16.69 -9.16
CA PRO A 192 19.14 16.51 -10.46
C PRO A 192 18.86 15.09 -11.01
N CYS A 193 18.37 15.01 -12.26
CA CYS A 193 18.00 13.75 -12.91
C CYS A 193 19.17 12.77 -13.14
N ASP A 194 20.43 13.20 -12.98
CA ASP A 194 21.62 12.39 -13.26
C ASP A 194 21.93 11.32 -12.19
N ASP A 195 21.42 11.47 -10.96
CA ASP A 195 21.66 10.51 -9.86
C ASP A 195 20.92 9.17 -10.04
N ALA A 196 19.97 9.07 -10.98
CA ALA A 196 19.25 7.83 -11.32
C ALA A 196 20.08 6.82 -12.14
N SER A 197 21.24 7.24 -12.68
CA SER A 197 22.01 6.42 -13.63
C SER A 197 23.03 5.47 -12.98
N ASN A 198 23.30 5.57 -11.67
CA ASN A 198 24.31 4.76 -10.99
C ASN A 198 23.85 3.34 -10.58
N GLY A 199 22.63 2.92 -10.96
CA GLY A 199 22.09 1.57 -10.68
C GLY A 199 21.68 0.74 -11.90
N PHE A 200 21.51 1.35 -13.07
CA PHE A 200 21.13 0.63 -14.29
C PHE A 200 22.38 0.10 -15.00
N LEU A 201 22.75 -1.16 -14.72
CA LEU A 201 23.65 -1.90 -15.61
C LEU A 201 22.94 -2.10 -16.96
N LYS A 202 23.33 -1.29 -17.95
CA LYS A 202 22.96 -1.52 -19.36
C LYS A 202 23.31 -2.96 -19.75
N PRO A 203 22.41 -3.74 -20.39
CA PRO A 203 22.82 -4.97 -21.05
C PRO A 203 23.79 -4.59 -22.17
N LYS A 204 24.97 -5.22 -22.20
CA LYS A 204 25.92 -5.05 -23.31
C LYS A 204 25.25 -5.51 -24.61
N SER A 205 24.96 -4.58 -25.50
CA SER A 205 24.65 -4.88 -26.90
C SER A 205 25.91 -5.44 -27.56
N GLY A 206 25.97 -6.75 -27.74
CA GLY A 206 26.99 -7.39 -28.57
C GLY A 206 26.70 -7.13 -30.05
N GLU A 207 27.51 -6.28 -30.67
CA GLU A 207 27.53 -6.06 -32.11
C GLU A 207 27.92 -7.34 -32.85
N TRP A 208 27.07 -7.74 -33.80
CA TRP A 208 27.35 -8.79 -34.77
C TRP A 208 28.39 -8.29 -35.78
N HIS A 209 29.66 -8.66 -35.59
CA HIS A 209 30.64 -8.62 -36.67
C HIS A 209 30.57 -9.91 -37.49
N ARG A 210 30.33 -9.70 -38.79
CA ARG A 210 30.13 -10.67 -39.85
C ARG A 210 31.50 -10.92 -40.49
N ASP A 211 32.07 -12.10 -40.32
CA ASP A 211 33.22 -12.55 -41.12
C ASP A 211 33.06 -14.05 -41.48
N VAL A 212 33.11 -14.33 -42.78
CA VAL A 212 33.11 -15.64 -43.45
C VAL A 212 34.45 -15.77 -44.17
N PRO A 213 35.17 -16.90 -44.04
CA PRO A 213 35.32 -17.87 -45.16
C PRO A 213 35.49 -19.33 -44.62
N GLU A 214 35.49 -20.45 -45.35
CA GLU A 214 35.19 -20.92 -46.71
C GLU A 214 35.29 -22.46 -46.60
N ALA A 215 34.62 -23.20 -47.50
CA ALA A 215 34.37 -24.64 -47.39
C ALA A 215 35.47 -25.54 -47.97
N THR A 216 35.64 -26.76 -47.43
CA THR A 216 36.17 -27.93 -48.18
C THR A 216 35.58 -29.28 -47.72
N SER A 217 34.80 -29.88 -48.64
CA SER A 217 34.70 -31.31 -49.05
C SER A 217 34.62 -32.50 -48.07
N SER A 218 33.57 -33.30 -48.31
CA SER A 218 33.10 -34.65 -47.88
C SER A 218 34.09 -35.83 -48.14
N PRO A 219 33.76 -37.17 -48.07
CA PRO A 219 32.44 -37.86 -47.90
C PRO A 219 32.37 -39.24 -47.16
N GLY A 220 31.13 -39.74 -46.98
CA GLY A 220 30.73 -41.17 -46.94
C GLY A 220 30.05 -41.62 -45.63
N GLY A 221 28.91 -42.33 -45.56
CA GLY A 221 27.97 -42.86 -46.54
C GLY A 221 26.79 -43.63 -45.89
N THR A 222 25.64 -43.67 -46.58
CA THR A 222 24.77 -44.85 -46.85
C THR A 222 23.77 -45.41 -45.80
N VAL A 223 22.49 -44.98 -45.92
CA VAL A 223 21.24 -45.75 -46.28
C VAL A 223 20.80 -47.02 -45.51
N ARG A 224 19.55 -47.02 -44.94
CA ARG A 224 18.34 -47.86 -45.26
C ARG A 224 17.26 -47.79 -44.14
N LYS A 225 16.05 -47.25 -44.42
CA LYS A 225 14.75 -47.93 -44.68
C LYS A 225 14.21 -48.90 -43.59
N GLY A 226 13.04 -48.54 -43.02
CA GLY A 226 11.80 -49.29 -43.27
C GLY A 226 11.03 -49.94 -42.10
N ARG A 227 9.78 -49.45 -41.95
CA ARG A 227 8.50 -50.16 -41.67
C ARG A 227 7.98 -50.36 -40.24
N SER A 228 6.67 -50.09 -40.19
CA SER A 228 5.60 -50.34 -39.22
C SER A 228 5.18 -51.83 -39.20
N VAL A 229 4.62 -52.30 -38.07
CA VAL A 229 3.22 -52.78 -37.88
C VAL A 229 3.06 -53.35 -36.46
N ALA A 230 1.85 -53.23 -35.93
CA ALA A 230 1.32 -53.56 -34.60
C ALA A 230 1.42 -55.04 -34.19
N ASP A 231 1.29 -55.30 -32.87
CA ASP A 231 0.36 -56.30 -32.30
C ASP A 231 0.19 -56.16 -30.77
N ILE A 232 -1.04 -56.39 -30.31
CA ILE A 232 -1.66 -56.35 -28.95
C ILE A 232 -1.65 -57.80 -28.40
N PRO A 233 -1.58 -58.15 -27.09
CA PRO A 233 -2.67 -57.88 -26.14
C PRO A 233 -2.43 -57.76 -24.61
N ALA A 234 -3.51 -57.24 -24.02
CA ALA A 234 -3.88 -56.97 -22.64
C ALA A 234 -3.73 -58.12 -21.62
N LEU A 235 -3.58 -57.74 -20.34
CA LEU A 235 -4.07 -58.50 -19.19
C LEU A 235 -4.62 -57.58 -18.08
N ARG A 236 -5.70 -58.08 -17.45
CA ARG A 236 -6.73 -57.44 -16.64
C ARG A 236 -6.43 -57.42 -15.12
N GLY A 237 -6.77 -56.28 -14.47
CA GLY A 237 -7.51 -56.10 -13.19
C GLY A 237 -7.05 -56.78 -11.87
N PRO A 238 -7.78 -56.57 -10.75
CA PRO A 238 -8.32 -55.31 -10.21
C PRO A 238 -7.98 -55.08 -8.71
N LEU A 239 -8.11 -53.83 -8.26
CA LEU A 239 -8.02 -53.38 -6.86
C LEU A 239 -9.24 -53.83 -6.03
N ARG A 240 -8.99 -54.26 -4.77
CA ARG A 240 -10.01 -54.38 -3.72
C ARG A 240 -9.60 -53.57 -2.49
N PHE A 241 -10.56 -52.78 -2.00
CA PHE A 241 -10.61 -52.18 -0.67
C PHE A 241 -10.54 -53.24 0.44
N TRP A 242 -10.14 -52.83 1.66
CA TRP A 242 -10.75 -53.20 2.95
C TRP A 242 -10.05 -52.42 4.10
N HIS A 243 -10.83 -51.65 4.86
CA HIS A 243 -10.65 -51.36 6.31
C HIS A 243 -11.58 -52.34 7.07
N PRO A 244 -11.56 -52.51 8.43
CA PRO A 244 -11.06 -51.62 9.50
C PRO A 244 -10.38 -52.36 10.69
N ALA A 245 -9.95 -51.64 11.74
CA ALA A 245 -10.25 -51.90 13.17
C ALA A 245 -9.31 -51.16 14.15
N VAL A 246 -9.90 -50.71 15.26
CA VAL A 246 -9.31 -50.06 16.46
C VAL A 246 -9.07 -51.13 17.54
N PRO A 247 -8.11 -50.95 18.48
CA PRO A 247 -8.47 -50.87 19.90
C PRO A 247 -7.65 -49.86 20.74
N GLN A 248 -8.17 -49.63 21.96
CA GLN A 248 -7.85 -48.60 22.96
C GLN A 248 -6.56 -48.83 23.77
N GLY A 249 -6.00 -47.72 24.29
CA GLY A 249 -5.57 -47.62 25.71
C GLY A 249 -4.10 -47.31 26.03
N THR A 250 -3.88 -46.15 26.67
CA THR A 250 -3.04 -45.89 27.89
C THR A 250 -2.10 -44.66 27.78
N LEU A 251 -2.17 -43.81 28.80
CA LEU A 251 -1.41 -42.57 29.02
C LEU A 251 0.11 -42.80 29.27
N LEU A 252 0.96 -41.86 28.80
CA LEU A 252 1.88 -41.01 29.60
C LEU A 252 3.04 -40.41 28.74
N ALA A 253 3.36 -39.14 29.05
CA ALA A 253 4.56 -38.33 28.74
C ALA A 253 4.69 -37.63 27.36
N PRO A 254 4.95 -36.29 27.32
CA PRO A 254 5.33 -35.60 26.09
C PRO A 254 6.84 -35.77 25.85
N VAL A 255 7.18 -36.54 24.82
CA VAL A 255 8.56 -36.63 24.29
C VAL A 255 8.76 -35.46 23.33
N ALA A 256 9.66 -34.56 23.71
CA ALA A 256 10.20 -33.51 22.87
C ALA A 256 10.78 -34.13 21.59
N THR A 257 10.10 -33.93 20.46
CA THR A 257 10.59 -34.36 19.15
C THR A 257 11.47 -33.26 18.58
N TRP A 258 12.77 -33.47 18.76
CA TRP A 258 13.83 -32.77 18.04
C TRP A 258 13.69 -33.10 16.56
N TRP A 259 13.37 -32.10 15.74
CA TRP A 259 13.52 -32.24 14.30
C TRP A 259 15.02 -32.18 13.97
N HIS A 260 15.55 -33.31 13.54
CA HIS A 260 16.89 -33.42 13.00
C HIS A 260 17.07 -32.48 11.80
N CYS A 261 18.02 -31.56 11.92
CA CYS A 261 18.58 -30.79 10.81
C CYS A 261 19.24 -31.78 9.83
N GLY A 262 18.57 -32.04 8.71
CA GLY A 262 19.14 -32.79 7.59
C GLY A 262 20.31 -32.00 7.00
N ALA A 263 21.45 -32.66 6.87
CA ALA A 263 22.67 -32.10 6.29
C ALA A 263 22.43 -31.57 4.87
N VAL A 264 22.79 -30.30 4.63
CA VAL A 264 22.83 -29.69 3.30
C VAL A 264 24.09 -30.18 2.57
N PRO A 265 24.00 -30.77 1.37
CA PRO A 265 25.17 -31.09 0.58
C PRO A 265 25.80 -29.81 0.04
N LYS A 266 27.13 -29.67 0.18
CA LYS A 266 27.92 -28.61 -0.46
C LYS A 266 27.85 -28.78 -1.99
N GLY A 267 26.95 -28.06 -2.64
CA GLY A 267 26.91 -27.88 -4.09
C GLY A 267 27.42 -26.49 -4.44
N THR A 268 28.56 -26.43 -5.11
CA THR A 268 29.07 -25.26 -5.84
C THR A 268 28.16 -24.96 -7.04
N GLY A 269 27.69 -23.72 -7.16
CA GLY A 269 27.05 -23.22 -8.39
C GLY A 269 25.90 -22.26 -8.13
N ASP A 270 26.19 -20.97 -8.28
CA ASP A 270 25.30 -19.84 -8.57
C ASP A 270 23.81 -20.18 -8.76
N SER A 271 23.02 -20.10 -7.68
CA SER A 271 21.58 -19.90 -7.76
C SER A 271 21.23 -18.60 -7.06
N TRP A 272 21.04 -17.56 -7.87
CA TRP A 272 20.46 -16.30 -7.47
C TRP A 272 19.12 -16.57 -6.77
N TRP A 273 18.95 -16.01 -5.57
CA TRP A 273 17.65 -15.98 -4.91
C TRP A 273 16.70 -15.19 -5.80
N LEU A 274 15.79 -15.90 -6.47
CA LEU A 274 14.64 -15.29 -7.13
C LEU A 274 13.89 -14.50 -6.06
N CYS A 275 13.80 -13.18 -6.25
CA CYS A 275 12.85 -12.35 -5.52
C CYS A 275 11.46 -12.98 -5.73
N PRO A 276 10.60 -13.07 -4.69
CA PRO A 276 9.21 -13.44 -4.93
C PRO A 276 8.64 -12.45 -5.96
N ALA A 277 8.07 -13.00 -7.03
CA ALA A 277 7.43 -12.20 -8.06
C ALA A 277 6.35 -11.33 -7.40
N ALA A 278 6.29 -10.05 -7.76
CA ALA A 278 5.19 -9.18 -7.33
C ALA A 278 3.86 -9.88 -7.65
N PRO A 279 2.86 -9.83 -6.74
CA PRO A 279 1.56 -10.42 -7.02
C PRO A 279 1.03 -9.85 -8.35
N SER A 280 0.59 -10.75 -9.24
CA SER A 280 0.00 -10.33 -10.52
C SER A 280 -1.21 -9.44 -10.24
N PRO A 281 -1.38 -8.31 -10.94
CA PRO A 281 -2.49 -7.40 -10.68
C PRO A 281 -3.81 -8.16 -10.76
N THR A 282 -4.52 -8.21 -9.64
CA THR A 282 -5.83 -8.84 -9.57
C THR A 282 -6.89 -7.76 -9.65
N LEU A 283 -7.96 -8.03 -10.39
CA LEU A 283 -9.07 -7.10 -10.44
C LEU A 283 -9.87 -7.22 -9.13
N HIS A 284 -9.94 -6.13 -8.38
CA HIS A 284 -10.58 -6.11 -7.07
C HIS A 284 -12.08 -5.85 -7.16
N PRO A 285 -12.92 -6.58 -6.39
CA PRO A 285 -14.35 -6.30 -6.35
C PRO A 285 -14.59 -4.92 -5.73
N VAL A 286 -15.64 -4.25 -6.21
CA VAL A 286 -16.04 -2.92 -5.76
C VAL A 286 -17.39 -2.98 -5.07
N GLN A 287 -17.57 -2.20 -4.01
CA GLN A 287 -18.81 -2.07 -3.26
C GLN A 287 -19.13 -0.59 -3.06
N SER A 288 -20.40 -0.19 -3.23
CA SER A 288 -20.82 1.19 -2.98
C SER A 288 -21.88 1.27 -1.89
N PRO A 289 -21.53 1.67 -0.66
CA PRO A 289 -22.51 1.93 0.39
C PRO A 289 -23.35 3.18 0.05
N GLN A 290 -24.53 3.32 0.66
CA GLN A 290 -25.43 4.44 0.37
C GLN A 290 -25.12 5.73 1.13
N ASN A 291 -24.14 5.72 2.06
CA ASN A 291 -23.73 6.93 2.77
C ASN A 291 -23.38 8.05 1.79
N ARG A 292 -23.68 9.27 2.21
CA ARG A 292 -23.30 10.50 1.52
C ARG A 292 -22.23 11.17 2.35
N PHE A 293 -21.04 11.32 1.81
CA PHE A 293 -19.89 11.85 2.52
C PHE A 293 -19.68 13.32 2.23
N CYS A 294 -19.21 14.04 3.24
CA CYS A 294 -18.75 15.42 3.14
C CYS A 294 -17.24 15.44 3.32
N ILE A 295 -16.56 16.26 2.52
CA ILE A 295 -15.13 16.53 2.66
C ILE A 295 -14.99 17.96 3.17
N LEU A 296 -14.42 18.12 4.35
CA LEU A 296 -14.51 19.31 5.17
C LEU A 296 -13.12 19.73 5.65
N THR A 297 -12.99 21.01 5.99
CA THR A 297 -11.84 21.54 6.71
C THR A 297 -12.31 22.36 7.91
N VAL A 298 -11.42 22.54 8.89
CA VAL A 298 -11.66 23.29 10.12
C VAL A 298 -10.46 24.17 10.38
N ALA A 299 -10.70 25.43 10.76
CA ALA A 299 -9.60 26.32 11.13
C ALA A 299 -8.95 25.80 12.43
N PRO A 300 -7.62 25.68 12.52
CA PRO A 300 -6.95 25.05 13.67
C PRO A 300 -7.26 25.67 15.04
N ASP A 301 -7.55 26.97 15.06
CA ASP A 301 -7.98 27.72 16.25
C ASP A 301 -9.40 27.35 16.73
N THR A 302 -10.25 26.89 15.82
CA THR A 302 -11.62 26.44 16.11
C THR A 302 -11.73 24.95 16.43
N LEU A 303 -10.69 24.15 16.17
CA LEU A 303 -10.66 22.71 16.47
C LEU A 303 -11.04 22.37 17.93
N PRO A 304 -10.59 23.12 18.97
CA PRO A 304 -10.99 22.85 20.35
C PRO A 304 -12.51 22.95 20.58
N ALA A 305 -13.24 23.75 19.80
CA ALA A 305 -14.68 23.92 19.95
C ALA A 305 -15.47 22.67 19.51
N ILE A 306 -14.91 21.86 18.60
CA ILE A 306 -15.51 20.60 18.14
C ILE A 306 -14.85 19.35 18.75
N ALA A 307 -13.88 19.53 19.64
CA ALA A 307 -13.05 18.44 20.15
C ALA A 307 -13.85 17.34 20.85
N THR A 308 -14.81 17.70 21.71
CA THR A 308 -15.64 16.71 22.41
C THR A 308 -16.48 15.86 21.46
N MET A 309 -16.89 16.43 20.34
CA MET A 309 -17.74 15.79 19.34
C MET A 309 -16.91 14.89 18.45
N LEU A 310 -15.72 15.36 18.04
CA LEU A 310 -14.73 14.51 17.39
C LEU A 310 -14.34 13.32 18.25
N ILE A 311 -14.19 13.52 19.56
CA ILE A 311 -13.88 12.46 20.52
C ILE A 311 -15.02 11.45 20.59
N ASP A 312 -16.26 11.93 20.72
CA ASP A 312 -17.45 11.07 20.78
C ASP A 312 -17.61 10.22 19.52
N VAL A 313 -17.42 10.83 18.34
CA VAL A 313 -17.50 10.12 17.05
C VAL A 313 -16.37 9.11 16.91
N LEU A 314 -15.10 9.51 17.10
CA LEU A 314 -13.95 8.63 16.85
C LEU A 314 -13.81 7.49 17.88
N PHE A 315 -14.12 7.74 19.15
CA PHE A 315 -13.75 6.82 20.24
C PHE A 315 -14.93 6.14 20.92
N TYR A 316 -16.15 6.67 20.80
CA TYR A 316 -17.31 6.19 21.56
C TYR A 316 -18.49 5.77 20.69
N SER A 317 -18.60 6.32 19.48
CA SER A 317 -19.66 5.99 18.51
C SER A 317 -19.32 4.72 17.73
N HIS A 318 -19.43 3.57 18.38
CA HIS A 318 -19.25 2.30 17.67
C HIS A 318 -20.56 1.84 17.01
N SER A 319 -20.51 1.59 15.71
CA SER A 319 -21.53 0.81 15.03
C SER A 319 -21.51 -0.64 15.56
N PRO A 320 -22.66 -1.27 15.87
CA PRO A 320 -22.68 -2.68 16.24
C PRO A 320 -22.11 -3.54 15.10
N PRO A 321 -21.43 -4.66 15.41
CA PRO A 321 -20.90 -5.55 14.38
C PRO A 321 -22.03 -6.05 13.49
N LYS A 322 -21.91 -5.83 12.17
CA LYS A 322 -22.87 -6.37 11.21
C LYS A 322 -22.73 -7.89 11.19
N GLU A 323 -23.82 -8.59 11.48
CA GLU A 323 -23.93 -10.04 11.37
C GLU A 323 -23.62 -10.48 9.92
N PRO A 324 -22.81 -11.54 9.71
CA PRO A 324 -22.51 -12.06 8.38
C PRO A 324 -23.76 -12.74 7.80
N GLY A 325 -24.57 -12.00 7.05
CA GLY A 325 -25.78 -12.52 6.40
C GLY A 325 -26.93 -11.52 6.25
N ALA A 326 -26.86 -10.35 6.90
CA ALA A 326 -27.80 -9.26 6.61
C ALA A 326 -27.34 -8.55 5.33
N GLY A 327 -28.04 -8.80 4.22
CA GLY A 327 -27.84 -8.13 2.93
C GLY A 327 -28.26 -6.66 2.96
N ASP A 328 -27.64 -5.86 3.84
CA ASP A 328 -27.95 -4.43 3.98
C ASP A 328 -26.65 -3.60 3.86
N LEU A 329 -26.34 -3.33 2.59
CA LEU A 329 -25.30 -2.41 2.12
C LEU A 329 -25.66 -0.93 2.36
N ASP A 330 -26.66 -0.63 3.17
CA ASP A 330 -27.21 0.72 3.27
C ASP A 330 -26.22 1.73 3.85
N SER A 331 -25.37 1.34 4.80
CA SER A 331 -24.33 2.25 5.32
C SER A 331 -23.04 1.57 5.79
N ILE A 332 -21.92 2.26 5.68
CA ILE A 332 -20.59 1.89 6.21
C ILE A 332 -20.17 2.91 7.28
N THR A 333 -19.47 2.43 8.31
CA THR A 333 -18.75 3.29 9.26
C THR A 333 -17.46 3.75 8.61
N PHE A 334 -17.38 5.03 8.26
CA PHE A 334 -16.16 5.61 7.71
C PHE A 334 -16.01 7.05 8.18
N PHE A 335 -14.88 7.36 8.80
CA PHE A 335 -14.53 8.69 9.27
C PHE A 335 -13.02 8.89 9.12
N SER A 336 -12.58 9.93 8.42
CA SER A 336 -11.16 10.24 8.27
C SER A 336 -10.87 11.63 8.82
N PHE A 337 -9.85 11.74 9.65
CA PHE A 337 -9.30 12.99 10.14
C PHE A 337 -7.82 13.04 9.82
N SER A 338 -7.36 14.13 9.22
CA SER A 338 -5.94 14.37 8.98
C SER A 338 -5.55 15.75 9.48
N LEU A 339 -4.41 15.81 10.17
CA LEU A 339 -3.68 17.03 10.55
C LEU A 339 -2.29 16.94 9.93
N ILE A 340 -2.11 17.57 8.78
CA ILE A 340 -0.86 17.53 8.01
C ILE A 340 -0.39 18.97 7.80
N GLU A 341 0.81 19.27 8.29
CA GLU A 341 1.45 20.59 8.23
C GLU A 341 0.58 21.73 8.79
N GLY A 342 -0.28 21.41 9.75
CA GLY A 342 -1.20 22.37 10.37
C GLY A 342 -2.54 22.53 9.63
N TYR A 343 -2.71 21.88 8.48
CA TYR A 343 -3.99 21.82 7.77
C TYR A 343 -4.83 20.65 8.26
N ILE A 344 -6.10 20.93 8.53
CA ILE A 344 -7.07 19.93 8.98
C ILE A 344 -7.94 19.52 7.79
N SER A 345 -8.11 18.23 7.60
CA SER A 345 -9.04 17.64 6.64
C SER A 345 -9.90 16.60 7.35
N ILE A 346 -11.20 16.62 7.10
CA ILE A 346 -12.15 15.69 7.69
C ILE A 346 -13.07 15.13 6.60
N VAL A 347 -13.16 13.82 6.53
CA VAL A 347 -14.17 13.11 5.72
C VAL A 347 -15.12 12.40 6.66
N MET A 348 -16.41 12.70 6.58
CA MET A 348 -17.42 12.09 7.44
C MET A 348 -18.76 11.95 6.70
N ASP A 349 -19.65 11.11 7.23
CA ASP A 349 -21.03 11.02 6.75
C ASP A 349 -21.78 12.35 6.97
N ALA A 350 -22.63 12.74 6.02
CA ALA A 350 -23.53 13.88 6.11
C ALA A 350 -24.47 13.77 7.32
N GLU A 351 -24.85 12.57 7.73
CA GLU A 351 -25.63 12.38 8.96
C GLU A 351 -24.81 12.67 10.22
N THR A 352 -23.54 12.27 10.24
CA THR A 352 -22.60 12.60 11.34
C THR A 352 -22.30 14.10 11.38
N GLN A 353 -22.19 14.75 10.22
CA GLN A 353 -21.97 16.20 10.13
C GLN A 353 -23.05 17.01 10.85
N LYS A 354 -24.31 16.55 10.87
CA LYS A 354 -25.42 17.23 11.57
C LYS A 354 -25.22 17.34 13.08
N GLN A 355 -24.36 16.49 13.65
CA GLN A 355 -24.01 16.57 15.06
C GLN A 355 -23.15 17.81 15.31
N PHE A 356 -22.37 18.26 14.33
CA PHE A 356 -21.40 19.36 14.40
C PHE A 356 -22.02 20.75 14.17
N PRO A 357 -21.46 21.80 14.81
CA PRO A 357 -21.85 23.18 14.55
C PRO A 357 -21.51 23.56 13.10
N SER A 358 -22.53 23.94 12.34
CA SER A 358 -22.42 24.17 10.88
C SER A 358 -21.56 25.37 10.50
N ASP A 359 -21.32 26.29 11.43
CA ASP A 359 -20.50 27.49 11.26
C ASP A 359 -18.99 27.23 11.37
N LEU A 360 -18.59 26.09 11.95
CA LEU A 360 -17.17 25.76 12.15
C LEU A 360 -16.61 24.80 11.08
N LEU A 361 -17.49 24.06 10.39
CA LEU A 361 -17.11 23.12 9.34
C LEU A 361 -17.17 23.81 7.98
N LEU A 362 -16.02 23.97 7.34
CA LEU A 362 -15.89 24.63 6.03
C LEU A 362 -15.88 23.58 4.91
N THR A 363 -16.57 23.89 3.80
CA THR A 363 -16.58 23.08 2.58
C THR A 363 -16.45 23.98 1.35
N SER A 364 -15.89 23.45 0.25
CA SER A 364 -15.62 24.20 -0.99
C SER A 364 -16.88 24.58 -1.76
N SER A 365 -17.94 23.77 -1.61
CA SER A 365 -19.14 23.82 -2.43
C SER A 365 -20.35 23.51 -1.56
N SER A 366 -21.34 24.42 -1.56
CA SER A 366 -22.57 24.23 -0.82
C SER A 366 -23.38 23.10 -1.42
N GLY A 367 -23.42 21.95 -0.74
CA GLY A 367 -24.28 20.81 -1.12
C GLY A 367 -23.61 19.73 -1.97
N GLU A 368 -22.32 19.82 -2.30
CA GLU A 368 -21.62 18.74 -2.98
C GLU A 368 -21.33 17.60 -2.00
N LEU A 369 -21.95 16.45 -2.25
CA LEU A 369 -21.76 15.24 -1.48
C LEU A 369 -21.17 14.14 -2.34
N TRP A 370 -20.49 13.24 -1.66
CA TRP A 370 -19.66 12.22 -2.27
C TRP A 370 -20.20 10.84 -1.94
N ARG A 371 -20.18 9.94 -2.93
CA ARG A 371 -20.48 8.52 -2.75
C ARG A 371 -19.19 7.74 -2.75
N MET A 372 -19.10 6.76 -1.85
CA MET A 372 -17.95 5.89 -1.73
C MET A 372 -18.06 4.70 -2.67
N VAL A 373 -16.93 4.34 -3.25
CA VAL A 373 -16.64 3.06 -3.88
C VAL A 373 -15.50 2.44 -3.07
N ARG A 374 -15.82 1.42 -2.27
CA ARG A 374 -14.85 0.62 -1.52
C ARG A 374 -14.29 -0.46 -2.44
N ILE A 375 -12.97 -0.61 -2.46
CA ILE A 375 -12.22 -1.50 -3.33
C ILE A 375 -11.52 -2.57 -2.49
N GLY A 376 -11.66 -3.82 -2.90
CA GLY A 376 -11.05 -4.99 -2.26
C GLY A 376 -12.08 -5.87 -1.55
N GLY A 377 -12.04 -7.18 -1.84
CA GLY A 377 -12.85 -8.20 -1.15
C GLY A 377 -12.12 -8.87 0.01
N GLN A 378 -10.80 -8.71 0.03
CA GLN A 378 -9.88 -9.17 1.07
C GLN A 378 -8.85 -8.05 1.30
N PRO A 379 -8.10 -8.08 2.42
CA PRO A 379 -7.03 -7.11 2.63
C PRO A 379 -6.06 -7.07 1.46
N LEU A 380 -5.87 -5.88 0.87
CA LEU A 380 -5.06 -5.66 -0.33
C LEU A 380 -3.56 -5.83 -0.07
N GLY A 381 -3.12 -5.58 1.17
CA GLY A 381 -1.70 -5.53 1.50
C GLY A 381 -1.01 -4.30 0.91
N PHE A 382 0.33 -4.34 0.84
CA PHE A 382 1.16 -3.18 0.49
C PHE A 382 2.06 -3.41 -0.73
N ASP A 383 2.06 -4.61 -1.31
CA ASP A 383 2.97 -4.99 -2.39
C ASP A 383 2.31 -5.02 -3.78
N GLU A 384 0.97 -5.11 -3.82
CA GLU A 384 0.23 -5.15 -5.08
C GLU A 384 0.21 -3.76 -5.74
N CYS A 385 0.67 -3.70 -6.99
CA CYS A 385 0.74 -2.48 -7.77
C CYS A 385 -0.47 -2.34 -8.69
N GLY A 386 -0.84 -1.11 -9.04
CA GLY A 386 -1.88 -0.83 -10.03
C GLY A 386 -3.32 -0.86 -9.52
N ILE A 387 -3.55 -1.11 -8.24
CA ILE A 387 -4.90 -1.05 -7.63
C ILE A 387 -5.50 0.34 -7.80
N VAL A 388 -4.74 1.40 -7.54
CA VAL A 388 -5.20 2.79 -7.71
C VAL A 388 -5.39 3.10 -9.18
N ALA A 389 -4.46 2.65 -10.05
CA ALA A 389 -4.52 2.87 -11.49
C ALA A 389 -5.80 2.27 -12.11
N GLN A 390 -6.20 1.07 -11.68
CA GLN A 390 -7.39 0.37 -12.18
C GLN A 390 -8.68 1.16 -11.95
N ILE A 391 -8.70 2.06 -10.95
CA ILE A 391 -9.86 2.90 -10.60
C ILE A 391 -9.70 4.30 -11.17
N ALA A 392 -8.53 4.93 -10.98
CA ALA A 392 -8.31 6.32 -11.35
C ALA A 392 -8.26 6.52 -12.88
N GLU A 393 -7.72 5.57 -13.66
CA GLU A 393 -7.62 5.70 -15.11
C GLU A 393 -9.00 5.70 -15.81
N PRO A 394 -9.93 4.76 -15.54
CA PRO A 394 -11.27 4.84 -16.10
C PRO A 394 -11.97 6.14 -15.77
N LEU A 395 -11.90 6.59 -14.52
CA LEU A 395 -12.51 7.85 -14.08
C LEU A 395 -11.90 9.05 -14.82
N ALA A 396 -10.58 9.03 -15.07
CA ALA A 396 -9.91 10.07 -15.85
C ALA A 396 -10.25 10.03 -17.33
N ALA A 397 -10.66 8.88 -17.87
CA ALA A 397 -11.12 8.78 -19.26
C ALA A 397 -12.48 9.46 -19.48
N VAL A 398 -13.31 9.54 -18.44
CA VAL A 398 -14.64 10.16 -18.46
C VAL A 398 -14.71 11.49 -17.70
N ASP A 399 -13.58 12.04 -17.26
CA ASP A 399 -13.45 13.30 -16.52
C ASP A 399 -14.26 13.36 -15.21
N ILE A 400 -14.35 12.24 -14.48
CA ILE A 400 -15.01 12.18 -13.16
C ILE A 400 -13.99 12.44 -12.05
N SER A 401 -14.22 13.50 -11.27
CA SER A 401 -13.44 13.80 -10.07
C SER A 401 -13.49 12.67 -9.04
N ALA A 402 -12.38 12.40 -8.37
CA ALA A 402 -12.34 11.41 -7.31
C ALA A 402 -11.31 11.76 -6.22
N TYR A 403 -11.72 11.70 -4.96
CA TYR A 403 -10.78 11.62 -3.83
C TYR A 403 -10.50 10.15 -3.53
N TYR A 404 -9.29 9.83 -3.10
CA TYR A 404 -8.86 8.45 -2.88
C TYR A 404 -8.15 8.31 -1.53
N ILE A 405 -8.66 7.43 -0.68
CA ILE A 405 -8.10 7.16 0.65
C ILE A 405 -7.83 5.66 0.76
N SER A 406 -6.56 5.31 0.79
CA SER A 406 -6.09 3.98 1.15
C SER A 406 -6.14 3.81 2.66
N THR A 407 -6.67 2.69 3.12
CA THR A 407 -6.57 2.27 4.53
C THR A 407 -5.65 1.06 4.62
N PHE A 408 -5.46 0.51 5.82
CA PHE A 408 -4.54 -0.62 6.02
C PHE A 408 -4.97 -1.86 5.24
N ASN A 409 -6.29 -2.04 5.03
CA ASN A 409 -6.83 -3.23 4.39
C ASN A 409 -7.49 -2.95 3.03
N PHE A 410 -8.07 -1.77 2.83
CA PHE A 410 -8.93 -1.48 1.68
C PHE A 410 -8.70 -0.09 1.13
N ASP A 411 -9.05 0.07 -0.13
CA ASP A 411 -9.02 1.36 -0.80
C ASP A 411 -10.42 1.94 -0.91
N HIS A 412 -10.53 3.27 -0.89
CA HIS A 412 -11.81 3.98 -0.92
C HIS A 412 -11.72 5.16 -1.89
N ALA A 413 -12.49 5.10 -2.97
CA ALA A 413 -12.68 6.22 -3.88
C ALA A 413 -13.98 6.95 -3.53
N LEU A 414 -13.93 8.26 -3.41
CA LEU A 414 -15.08 9.14 -3.21
C LEU A 414 -15.32 9.88 -4.53
N VAL A 415 -16.49 9.67 -5.12
CA VAL A 415 -16.91 10.28 -6.40
C VAL A 415 -18.17 11.14 -6.18
N PRO A 416 -18.47 12.11 -7.05
CA PRO A 416 -19.68 12.93 -6.93
C PRO A 416 -20.94 12.07 -6.88
N GLU A 417 -21.89 12.42 -6.01
CA GLU A 417 -23.10 11.60 -5.83
C GLU A 417 -23.95 11.46 -7.09
N GLU A 418 -23.98 12.49 -7.93
CA GLU A 418 -24.76 12.54 -9.15
C GLU A 418 -24.28 11.53 -10.21
N GLY A 419 -22.98 11.16 -10.15
CA GLY A 419 -22.33 10.28 -11.12
C GLY A 419 -22.14 8.82 -10.66
N ILE A 420 -22.63 8.45 -9.47
CA ILE A 420 -22.29 7.14 -8.88
C ILE A 420 -22.74 5.95 -9.74
N THR A 421 -23.91 6.02 -10.37
CA THR A 421 -24.42 4.93 -11.23
C THR A 421 -23.50 4.70 -12.42
N GLU A 422 -23.08 5.77 -13.09
CA GLU A 422 -22.15 5.71 -14.22
C GLU A 422 -20.79 5.15 -13.79
N VAL A 423 -20.27 5.58 -12.63
CA VAL A 423 -19.02 5.06 -12.06
C VAL A 423 -19.10 3.56 -11.81
N ILE A 424 -20.19 3.07 -11.22
CA ILE A 424 -20.34 1.64 -10.93
C ILE A 424 -20.45 0.82 -12.22
N GLU A 425 -21.22 1.27 -13.20
CA GLU A 425 -21.31 0.61 -14.51
C GLU A 425 -19.94 0.58 -15.22
N LEU A 426 -19.20 1.69 -15.18
CA LEU A 426 -17.87 1.82 -15.76
C LEU A 426 -16.88 0.82 -15.13
N LEU A 427 -16.86 0.74 -13.80
CA LEU A 427 -15.96 -0.16 -13.06
C LEU A 427 -16.38 -1.63 -13.24
N GLN A 428 -17.68 -1.93 -13.23
CA GLN A 428 -18.21 -3.28 -13.44
C GLN A 428 -17.89 -3.83 -14.84
N LYS A 429 -18.03 -3.00 -15.88
CA LYS A 429 -17.73 -3.39 -17.26
C LYS A 429 -16.28 -3.85 -17.46
N ARG A 430 -15.32 -3.29 -16.71
CA ARG A 430 -13.93 -3.78 -16.72
C ARG A 430 -13.79 -5.14 -16.04
N GLN A 431 -14.55 -5.39 -14.96
CA GLN A 431 -14.51 -6.69 -14.27
C GLN A 431 -14.99 -7.85 -15.16
N GLU A 432 -15.92 -7.55 -16.07
CA GLU A 432 -16.45 -8.53 -17.03
C GLU A 432 -15.57 -8.68 -18.28
N GLY A 433 -14.80 -7.65 -18.65
CA GLY A 433 -13.94 -7.66 -19.84
C GLY A 433 -12.67 -8.50 -19.75
N ASP A 434 -12.24 -8.84 -18.52
CA ASP A 434 -11.06 -9.69 -18.24
C ASP A 434 -11.41 -11.16 -17.92
N ARG A 435 -12.68 -11.55 -18.08
CA ARG A 435 -13.16 -12.94 -18.00
C ARG A 435 -13.33 -13.53 -19.40
#